data_AF-A0A2S0KRM5-F1
#
_entry.id   AF-A0A2S0KRM5-F1
#
_cell.length_a   1.000
_cell.length_b   1.000
_cell.length_c   1.000
_cell.angle_alpha   90.00
_cell.angle_beta   90.00
_cell.angle_gamma   90.00
#
_symmetry.space_group_name_H-M   'P 1'
#
loop_
_entity.id
_entity.type
_entity.pdbx_description
1 polymer ?
#
loop_
_entity_poly.entity_id
_entity_poly.type
_entity_poly.pdbx_seq_one_letter_code
_entity_poly.pdbx_strand_id
1 'polypeptide(L)'
;MKKISDDIAHALDKCAEALSINELSRVTGVRIELLRRFITRKTRHVRGETWDRIYPVLRPYLASAEPPPEKPPIRIGRAYRRHPDLVEMFSDQKILLDAFDVLPDNGKKNLVDELLREAAESRPTAYTALSPVENQLMGRFLQLDAEGRKRLLERMLEMATAEVRERRKQLF
;
A
#
# COMPACT_ATOMS: atom_id res chain seq x y z
N MET A 1 -18.33 -32.00 8.89
CA MET A 1 -17.71 -32.52 7.64
C MET A 1 -18.22 -31.68 6.49
N LYS A 2 -17.38 -31.29 5.53
CA LYS A 2 -17.77 -30.41 4.41
C LYS A 2 -17.77 -31.18 3.09
N LYS A 3 -18.82 -31.02 2.29
CA LYS A 3 -18.92 -31.62 0.95
C LYS A 3 -18.05 -30.83 -0.03
N ILE A 4 -17.29 -31.52 -0.86
CA ILE A 4 -16.54 -30.91 -1.95
C ILE A 4 -17.53 -30.65 -3.08
N SER A 5 -17.87 -29.38 -3.29
CA SER A 5 -18.61 -28.93 -4.48
C SER A 5 -17.66 -28.79 -5.66
N ASP A 6 -18.23 -28.67 -6.87
CA ASP A 6 -17.44 -28.50 -8.09
C ASP A 6 -16.58 -27.22 -8.03
N ASP A 7 -17.07 -26.16 -7.40
CA ASP A 7 -16.31 -24.92 -7.17
C ASP A 7 -15.08 -25.13 -6.29
N ILE A 8 -15.19 -25.98 -5.26
CA ILE A 8 -14.08 -26.30 -4.36
C ILE A 8 -13.02 -27.15 -5.08
N ALA A 9 -13.46 -28.12 -5.87
CA ALA A 9 -12.54 -28.95 -6.66
C ALA A 9 -11.80 -28.11 -7.71
N HIS A 10 -12.52 -27.20 -8.39
CA HIS A 10 -11.95 -26.28 -9.37
C HIS A 10 -10.98 -25.29 -8.74
N ALA A 11 -11.31 -24.73 -7.58
CA ALA A 11 -10.43 -23.85 -6.83
C ALA A 11 -9.14 -24.58 -6.40
N LEU A 12 -9.25 -25.85 -6.00
CA LEU A 12 -8.11 -26.67 -5.60
C LEU A 12 -7.18 -26.97 -6.77
N ASP A 13 -7.75 -27.20 -7.95
CA ASP A 13 -7.01 -27.41 -9.18
C ASP A 13 -6.21 -26.15 -9.56
N LYS A 14 -6.87 -24.98 -9.56
CA LYS A 14 -6.21 -23.67 -9.77
C LYS A 14 -5.12 -23.36 -8.73
N CYS A 15 -5.35 -23.68 -7.45
CA CYS A 15 -4.31 -23.56 -6.42
C CYS A 15 -3.09 -24.42 -6.76
N ALA A 16 -3.32 -25.65 -7.22
CA ALA A 16 -2.25 -26.58 -7.57
C ALA A 16 -1.50 -26.16 -8.84
N GLU A 17 -2.16 -25.51 -9.80
CA GLU A 17 -1.51 -24.89 -10.95
C GLU A 17 -0.63 -23.69 -10.54
N ALA A 18 -1.14 -22.81 -9.67
CA ALA A 18 -0.45 -21.59 -9.27
C ALA A 18 0.76 -21.83 -8.34
N LEU A 19 0.63 -22.72 -7.37
CA LEU A 19 1.67 -22.97 -6.36
C LEU A 19 2.46 -24.26 -6.62
N SER A 20 2.03 -25.14 -7.53
CA SER A 20 2.38 -26.57 -7.56
C SER A 20 1.77 -27.35 -6.39
N ILE A 21 1.43 -28.62 -6.61
CA ILE A 21 0.84 -29.46 -5.57
C ILE A 21 1.78 -29.74 -4.39
N ASN A 22 3.10 -29.66 -4.63
CA ASN A 22 4.11 -29.88 -3.60
C ASN A 22 4.17 -28.70 -2.62
N GLU A 23 4.12 -27.47 -3.12
CA GLU A 23 4.01 -26.27 -2.26
C GLU A 23 2.67 -26.26 -1.52
N LEU A 24 1.57 -26.61 -2.21
CA LEU A 24 0.25 -26.66 -1.58
C LEU A 24 0.23 -27.63 -0.39
N SER A 25 0.90 -28.78 -0.53
CA SER A 25 1.09 -29.74 0.57
C SER A 25 1.92 -29.16 1.72
N ARG A 26 3.00 -28.43 1.41
CA ARG A 26 3.87 -27.79 2.41
C ARG A 26 3.15 -26.71 3.21
N VAL A 27 2.40 -25.84 2.54
CA VAL A 27 1.71 -24.70 3.16
C VAL A 27 0.52 -25.17 4.00
N THR A 28 -0.25 -26.16 3.51
CA THR A 28 -1.45 -26.64 4.21
C THR A 28 -1.15 -27.77 5.20
N GLY A 29 0.01 -28.41 5.12
CA GLY A 29 0.34 -29.61 5.89
C GLY A 29 -0.53 -30.83 5.55
N VAL A 30 -1.17 -30.82 4.38
CA VAL A 30 -2.03 -31.91 3.90
C VAL A 30 -1.26 -32.76 2.90
N ARG A 31 -1.37 -34.09 3.02
CA ARG A 31 -0.69 -35.05 2.13
C ARG A 31 -1.08 -34.84 0.67
N ILE A 32 -0.08 -34.90 -0.22
CA ILE A 32 -0.26 -34.73 -1.66
C ILE A 32 -1.31 -35.70 -2.22
N GLU A 33 -1.33 -36.95 -1.78
CA GLU A 33 -2.31 -37.94 -2.24
C GLU A 33 -3.74 -37.52 -1.91
N LEU A 34 -3.94 -36.91 -0.74
CA LEU A 34 -5.25 -36.45 -0.30
C LEU A 34 -5.69 -35.21 -1.09
N LEU A 35 -4.80 -34.26 -1.33
CA LEU A 35 -5.04 -33.11 -2.20
C LEU A 35 -5.40 -33.56 -3.63
N ARG A 36 -4.65 -34.51 -4.21
CA ARG A 36 -4.96 -35.10 -5.52
C ARG A 36 -6.34 -35.75 -5.55
N ARG A 37 -6.75 -36.44 -4.48
CA ARG A 37 -8.10 -37.06 -4.39
C ARG A 37 -9.21 -36.02 -4.34
N PHE A 38 -8.97 -34.86 -3.74
CA PHE A 38 -9.92 -33.76 -3.74
C PHE A 38 -10.05 -33.11 -5.13
N ILE A 39 -8.92 -32.82 -5.80
CA ILE A 39 -8.88 -32.28 -7.17
C ILE A 39 -9.57 -33.24 -8.14
N THR A 40 -9.19 -34.52 -8.11
CA THR A 40 -9.75 -35.57 -9.00
C THR A 40 -11.14 -36.06 -8.58
N ARG A 41 -11.76 -35.45 -7.56
CA ARG A 41 -13.10 -35.79 -7.06
C ARG A 41 -13.27 -37.23 -6.55
N LYS A 42 -12.16 -37.94 -6.30
CA LYS A 42 -12.15 -39.29 -5.70
C LYS A 42 -12.65 -39.28 -4.26
N THR A 43 -12.64 -38.14 -3.58
CA THR A 43 -13.18 -38.01 -2.23
C THR A 43 -14.16 -36.85 -2.18
N ARG A 44 -15.42 -37.14 -1.82
CA ARG A 44 -16.52 -36.15 -1.82
C ARG A 44 -16.66 -35.36 -0.53
N HIS A 45 -15.97 -35.78 0.54
CA HIS A 45 -16.09 -35.19 1.87
C HIS A 45 -14.73 -34.88 2.47
N VAL A 46 -14.57 -33.67 3.02
CA VAL A 46 -13.39 -33.24 3.77
C VAL A 46 -13.74 -33.17 5.25
N ARG A 47 -12.84 -33.65 6.10
CA ARG A 47 -12.95 -33.50 7.56
C ARG A 47 -12.76 -32.02 7.92
N GLY A 48 -13.42 -31.56 9.00
CA GLY A 48 -13.35 -30.14 9.42
C GLY A 48 -11.92 -29.65 9.58
N GLU A 49 -11.10 -30.37 10.34
CA GLU A 49 -9.68 -30.04 10.55
C GLU A 49 -8.87 -29.90 9.25
N THR A 50 -9.13 -30.77 8.27
CA THR A 50 -8.46 -30.71 6.97
C THR A 50 -8.98 -29.53 6.13
N TRP A 51 -10.27 -29.24 6.24
CA TRP A 51 -10.88 -28.08 5.59
C TRP A 51 -10.32 -26.78 6.14
N ASP A 52 -10.16 -26.66 7.45
CA ASP A 52 -9.65 -25.44 8.11
C ASP A 52 -8.21 -25.13 7.72
N ARG A 53 -7.42 -26.15 7.37
CA ARG A 53 -6.05 -25.98 6.84
C ARG A 53 -6.01 -25.56 5.37
N ILE A 54 -6.92 -26.10 4.55
CA ILE A 54 -6.94 -25.87 3.10
C ILE A 54 -7.65 -24.54 2.77
N TYR A 55 -8.72 -24.22 3.48
CA TYR A 55 -9.61 -23.09 3.18
C TYR A 55 -8.89 -21.73 3.08
N PRO A 56 -7.94 -21.36 3.96
CA PRO A 56 -7.25 -20.08 3.84
C PRO A 56 -6.49 -19.91 2.52
N VAL A 57 -5.88 -20.99 2.03
CA VAL A 57 -5.13 -21.00 0.75
C VAL A 57 -6.09 -21.07 -0.44
N LEU A 58 -7.22 -21.76 -0.27
CA LEU A 58 -8.24 -21.94 -1.29
C LEU A 58 -9.13 -20.71 -1.49
N ARG A 59 -9.31 -19.90 -0.44
CA ARG A 59 -10.23 -18.75 -0.40
C ARG A 59 -10.09 -17.81 -1.60
N PRO A 60 -8.88 -17.41 -2.06
CA PRO A 60 -8.73 -16.53 -3.23
C PRO A 60 -9.23 -17.14 -4.54
N TYR A 61 -9.36 -18.47 -4.61
CA TYR A 61 -9.69 -19.20 -5.82
C TYR A 61 -11.14 -19.68 -5.86
N LEU A 62 -11.91 -19.51 -4.78
CA LEU A 62 -13.34 -19.79 -4.74
C LEU A 62 -14.09 -18.67 -5.45
N ALA A 63 -14.92 -19.02 -6.43
CA ALA A 63 -15.66 -18.11 -7.32
C ALA A 63 -16.65 -17.14 -6.63
N SER A 64 -16.71 -17.14 -5.30
CA SER A 64 -17.59 -16.29 -4.49
C SER A 64 -16.87 -15.63 -3.30
N ALA A 65 -15.54 -15.71 -3.22
CA ALA A 65 -14.83 -14.77 -2.38
C ALA A 65 -14.82 -13.45 -3.14
N GLU A 66 -15.71 -12.51 -2.77
CA GLU A 66 -15.37 -11.09 -2.91
C GLU A 66 -13.89 -11.00 -2.51
N PRO A 67 -13.01 -10.46 -3.37
CA PRO A 67 -11.63 -10.28 -2.98
C PRO A 67 -11.71 -9.60 -1.61
N PRO A 68 -11.11 -10.19 -0.53
CA PRO A 68 -11.02 -9.45 0.72
C PRO A 68 -10.48 -8.10 0.28
N PRO A 69 -11.19 -6.98 0.52
CA PRO A 69 -10.86 -5.71 -0.11
C PRO A 69 -9.37 -5.61 0.07
N GLU A 70 -8.62 -5.70 -1.03
CA GLU A 70 -7.18 -5.51 -0.96
C GLU A 70 -7.14 -4.15 -0.32
N LYS A 71 -6.77 -4.08 0.98
CA LYS A 71 -6.56 -2.79 1.61
C LYS A 71 -5.52 -2.22 0.67
N PRO A 72 -5.90 -1.22 -0.17
CA PRO A 72 -5.00 -0.78 -1.21
C PRO A 72 -3.70 -0.50 -0.46
N PRO A 73 -2.55 -1.03 -0.92
CA PRO A 73 -1.30 -0.88 -0.20
C PRO A 73 -1.26 0.56 0.24
N ILE A 74 -1.17 0.83 1.56
CA ILE A 74 -1.39 2.17 2.11
C ILE A 74 -0.57 3.10 1.25
N ARG A 75 -1.23 3.80 0.33
CA ARG A 75 -0.55 4.70 -0.59
C ARG A 75 -0.27 5.88 0.30
N ILE A 76 0.92 5.89 0.86
CA ILE A 76 1.46 7.06 1.55
C ILE A 76 1.73 8.06 0.41
N GLY A 77 0.65 8.73 0.00
CA GLY A 77 0.61 9.79 -0.98
C GLY A 77 0.63 9.42 -2.47
N ARG A 78 0.59 10.45 -3.31
CA ARG A 78 0.86 10.39 -4.76
C ARG A 78 2.35 10.11 -4.97
N ALA A 79 2.69 9.28 -5.96
CA ALA A 79 4.08 9.02 -6.30
C ALA A 79 4.66 10.14 -7.17
N TYR A 80 5.00 11.29 -6.57
CA TYR A 80 5.52 12.46 -7.29
C TYR A 80 6.79 12.14 -8.10
N ARG A 81 7.58 11.15 -7.66
CA ARG A 81 8.74 10.63 -8.40
C ARG A 81 8.42 10.01 -9.77
N ARG A 82 7.18 9.55 -9.98
CA ARG A 82 6.73 8.90 -11.22
C ARG A 82 5.73 9.75 -11.99
N HIS A 83 5.50 11.01 -11.60
CA HIS A 83 4.52 11.86 -12.25
C HIS A 83 5.08 12.44 -13.55
N PRO A 84 4.42 12.22 -14.71
CA PRO A 84 4.94 12.65 -16.02
C PRO A 84 5.07 14.18 -16.11
N ASP A 85 4.16 14.93 -15.49
CA ASP A 85 4.21 16.41 -15.51
C ASP A 85 5.24 17.03 -14.55
N LEU A 86 5.94 16.22 -13.76
CA LEU A 86 6.95 16.67 -12.78
C LEU A 86 8.34 16.09 -13.09
N VAL A 87 8.59 15.68 -14.33
CA VAL A 87 9.88 15.10 -14.74
C VAL A 87 11.03 16.06 -14.46
N GLU A 88 10.84 17.35 -14.74
CA GLU A 88 11.81 18.44 -14.53
C GLU A 88 12.14 18.70 -13.06
N MET A 89 11.36 18.17 -12.11
CA MET A 89 11.65 18.37 -10.68
C MET A 89 12.85 17.55 -10.22
N PHE A 90 13.69 18.18 -9.40
CA PHE A 90 14.80 17.54 -8.72
C PHE A 90 14.33 16.57 -7.62
N SER A 91 15.23 15.68 -7.21
CA SER A 91 14.94 14.63 -6.24
C SER A 91 14.51 15.19 -4.88
N ASP A 92 15.15 16.27 -4.42
CA ASP A 92 14.82 16.95 -3.16
C ASP A 92 13.40 17.54 -3.17
N GLN A 93 13.00 18.17 -4.27
CA GLN A 93 11.64 18.68 -4.48
C GLN A 93 10.60 17.55 -4.44
N LYS A 94 10.89 16.42 -5.09
CA LYS A 94 10.01 15.24 -5.09
C LYS A 94 9.92 14.60 -3.70
N ILE A 95 11.04 14.53 -2.97
CA ILE A 95 11.08 14.01 -1.59
C ILE A 95 10.26 14.90 -0.65
N LEU A 96 10.35 16.23 -0.81
CA LEU A 96 9.54 17.18 -0.04
C LEU A 96 8.05 16.92 -0.24
N LEU A 97 7.61 16.76 -1.50
CA LEU A 97 6.21 16.49 -1.82
C LEU A 97 5.75 15.14 -1.28
N ASP A 98 6.57 14.09 -1.42
CA ASP A 98 6.28 12.77 -0.85
C ASP A 98 6.08 12.86 0.68
N ALA A 99 6.98 13.57 1.39
CA ALA A 99 6.93 13.74 2.84
C ALA A 99 5.74 14.61 3.29
N PHE A 100 5.46 15.67 2.54
CA PHE A 100 4.35 16.57 2.81
C PHE A 100 3.01 15.86 2.66
N ASP A 101 2.86 15.01 1.64
CA ASP A 101 1.58 14.34 1.36
C ASP A 101 1.16 13.35 2.47
N VAL A 102 2.14 12.88 3.26
CA VAL A 102 1.90 12.02 4.43
C VAL A 102 1.13 12.72 5.53
N LEU A 103 1.36 14.02 5.72
CA LEU A 103 0.78 14.79 6.82
C LEU A 103 -0.75 14.85 6.75
N PRO A 104 -1.46 14.99 7.88
CA PRO A 104 -2.89 15.30 7.87
C PRO A 104 -3.14 16.70 7.31
N ASP A 105 -4.32 16.94 6.73
CA ASP A 105 -4.65 18.23 6.09
C ASP A 105 -4.48 19.45 7.01
N ASN A 106 -4.79 19.30 8.30
CA ASN A 106 -4.56 20.34 9.30
C ASN A 106 -3.07 20.61 9.49
N GLY A 107 -2.23 19.57 9.49
CA GLY A 107 -0.77 19.68 9.58
C GLY A 107 -0.18 20.33 8.33
N LYS A 108 -0.69 19.98 7.14
CA LYS A 108 -0.29 20.58 5.85
C LYS A 108 -0.53 22.09 5.86
N LYS A 109 -1.74 22.53 6.23
CA LYS A 109 -2.12 23.95 6.28
C LYS A 109 -1.28 24.73 7.31
N ASN A 110 -1.17 24.22 8.54
CA ASN A 110 -0.40 24.89 9.59
C ASN A 110 1.05 25.11 9.21
N LEU A 111 1.68 24.11 8.59
CA LEU A 111 3.08 24.22 8.13
C LEU A 111 3.22 25.27 7.04
N VAL A 112 2.33 25.28 6.03
CA VAL A 112 2.40 26.29 4.97
C VAL A 112 2.15 27.69 5.54
N ASP A 113 1.20 27.87 6.45
CA ASP A 113 0.93 29.16 7.09
C ASP A 113 2.15 29.66 7.91
N GLU A 114 2.83 28.77 8.62
CA GLU A 114 4.08 29.07 9.33
C GLU A 114 5.17 29.55 8.36
N LEU A 115 5.44 28.78 7.31
CA LEU A 115 6.43 29.13 6.27
C LEU A 115 6.05 30.41 5.51
N LEU A 116 4.75 30.70 5.39
CA LEU A 116 4.29 31.94 4.77
C LEU A 116 4.55 33.15 5.67
N ARG A 117 4.38 33.02 7.00
CA ARG A 117 4.66 34.10 7.97
C ARG A 117 6.15 34.44 8.08
N GLU A 118 7.01 33.43 7.99
CA GLU A 118 8.45 33.62 8.16
C GLU A 118 9.13 34.35 7.00
N ALA A 119 8.45 34.53 5.86
CA ALA A 119 9.08 35.10 4.69
C ALA A 119 8.30 36.27 4.09
N ALA A 120 9.02 37.37 3.84
CA ALA A 120 8.47 38.66 3.44
C ALA A 120 7.76 38.65 2.07
N GLU A 121 8.18 37.79 1.14
CA GLU A 121 7.53 37.61 -0.17
C GLU A 121 7.36 36.12 -0.51
N SER A 122 6.13 35.61 -0.56
CA SER A 122 5.85 34.26 -1.08
C SER A 122 5.48 34.32 -2.55
N ARG A 123 6.22 33.60 -3.40
CA ARG A 123 5.83 33.37 -4.79
C ARG A 123 5.55 31.89 -4.96
N PRO A 124 4.26 31.48 -5.00
CA PRO A 124 3.92 30.10 -5.27
C PRO A 124 4.40 29.71 -6.67
N THR A 125 4.73 28.43 -6.83
CA THR A 125 4.96 27.86 -8.17
C THR A 125 3.63 27.69 -8.91
N ALA A 126 3.69 27.39 -10.21
CA ALA A 126 2.53 27.27 -11.08
C ALA A 126 2.43 25.88 -11.74
N TYR A 127 2.90 24.83 -11.05
CA TYR A 127 2.78 23.48 -11.55
C TYR A 127 1.30 23.07 -11.54
N THR A 128 0.75 22.75 -12.71
CA THR A 128 -0.64 22.31 -12.87
C THR A 128 -0.93 20.99 -12.18
N ALA A 129 0.09 20.13 -12.04
CA ALA A 129 0.00 18.85 -11.35
C ALA A 129 -0.03 18.97 -9.82
N LEU A 130 0.27 20.15 -9.27
CA LEU A 130 0.28 20.41 -7.83
C LEU A 130 -0.97 21.19 -7.41
N SER A 131 -1.46 20.90 -6.21
CA SER A 131 -2.49 21.70 -5.54
C SER A 131 -1.98 23.10 -5.17
N PRO A 132 -2.87 24.06 -4.85
CA PRO A 132 -2.45 25.40 -4.42
C PRO A 132 -1.51 25.40 -3.22
N VAL A 133 -1.76 24.52 -2.24
CA VAL A 133 -0.94 24.42 -1.02
C VAL A 133 0.45 23.84 -1.32
N GLU A 134 0.53 22.85 -2.21
CA GLU A 134 1.81 22.28 -2.65
C GLU A 134 2.59 23.28 -3.49
N ASN A 135 1.93 24.07 -4.34
CA ASN A 135 2.56 25.13 -5.11
C ASN A 135 3.13 26.23 -4.19
N GLN A 136 2.46 26.55 -3.08
CA GLN A 136 2.96 27.46 -2.04
C GLN A 136 4.18 26.89 -1.32
N LEU A 137 4.10 25.63 -0.86
CA LEU A 137 5.22 24.94 -0.22
C LEU A 137 6.45 24.90 -1.14
N MET A 138 6.24 24.49 -2.40
CA MET A 138 7.32 24.40 -3.39
C MET A 138 7.90 25.78 -3.69
N GLY A 139 7.06 26.81 -3.81
CA GLY A 139 7.50 28.20 -3.97
C GLY A 139 8.44 28.63 -2.83
N ARG A 140 8.06 28.34 -1.59
CA ARG A 140 8.91 28.59 -0.42
C ARG A 140 10.21 27.81 -0.45
N PHE A 141 10.14 26.51 -0.72
CA PHE A 141 11.32 25.65 -0.77
C PHE A 141 12.37 26.15 -1.77
N LEU A 142 11.94 26.62 -2.95
CA LEU A 142 12.85 27.13 -3.97
C LEU A 142 13.48 28.48 -3.62
N GLN A 143 12.83 29.30 -2.79
CA GLN A 143 13.37 30.56 -2.30
C GLN A 143 14.45 30.38 -1.21
N LEU A 144 14.48 29.23 -0.54
CA LEU A 144 15.50 28.92 0.46
C LEU A 144 16.86 28.66 -0.19
N ASP A 145 17.92 28.98 0.55
CA ASP A 145 19.29 28.56 0.25
C ASP A 145 19.48 27.06 0.54
N ALA A 146 20.66 26.53 0.21
CA ALA A 146 20.94 25.10 0.36
C ALA A 146 20.76 24.60 1.81
N GLU A 147 21.16 25.40 2.79
CA GLU A 147 21.06 25.05 4.20
C GLU A 147 19.61 25.13 4.71
N GLY A 148 18.85 26.15 4.28
CA GLY A 148 17.42 26.27 4.55
C GLY A 148 16.62 25.12 3.94
N ARG A 149 16.92 24.74 2.68
CA ARG A 149 16.28 23.58 2.02
C ARG A 149 16.54 22.29 2.78
N LYS A 150 17.80 22.05 3.18
CA LYS A 150 18.17 20.88 3.96
C LYS A 150 17.41 20.82 5.30
N ARG A 151 17.39 21.92 6.06
CA ARG A 151 16.67 22.01 7.34
C ARG A 151 15.17 21.75 7.18
N LEU A 152 14.56 22.33 6.15
CA LEU A 152 13.13 22.11 5.89
C LEU A 152 12.84 20.65 5.51
N LEU A 153 13.68 20.02 4.70
CA LEU A 153 13.55 18.60 4.36
C LEU A 153 13.70 17.69 5.57
N GLU A 154 14.70 17.92 6.41
CA GLU A 154 14.91 17.14 7.64
C GLU A 154 13.69 17.23 8.55
N ARG A 155 13.23 18.45 8.83
CA ARG A 155 12.00 18.70 9.59
C ARG A 155 10.80 17.99 8.99
N MET A 156 10.66 18.03 7.66
CA MET A 156 9.54 17.40 6.95
C MET A 156 9.56 15.88 7.06
N LEU A 157 10.74 15.28 6.90
CA LEU A 157 10.91 13.84 7.03
C LEU A 157 10.65 13.36 8.46
N GLU A 158 11.04 14.13 9.47
CA GLU A 158 10.73 13.83 10.87
C GLU A 158 9.22 13.84 11.14
N MET A 159 8.53 14.89 10.71
CA MET A 159 7.06 15.00 10.85
C MET A 159 6.34 13.86 10.13
N ALA A 160 6.73 13.55 8.89
CA ALA A 160 6.14 12.46 8.12
C ALA A 160 6.40 11.10 8.79
N THR A 161 7.61 10.86 9.30
CA THR A 161 7.96 9.62 10.01
C THR A 161 7.15 9.46 11.29
N ALA A 162 6.96 10.54 12.06
CA ALA A 162 6.14 10.54 13.25
C ALA A 162 4.68 10.19 12.92
N GLU A 163 4.11 10.81 11.89
CA GLU A 163 2.75 10.53 11.44
C GLU A 163 2.56 9.07 11.01
N VAL A 164 3.51 8.51 10.25
CA VAL A 164 3.46 7.08 9.87
C VAL A 164 3.52 6.18 11.09
N ARG A 165 4.35 6.51 12.09
CA ARG A 165 4.44 5.74 13.33
C ARG A 165 3.13 5.78 14.12
N GLU A 166 2.51 6.95 14.24
CA GLU A 166 1.21 7.09 14.93
C GLU A 166 0.10 6.31 14.22
N ARG A 167 0.00 6.42 12.89
CA ARG A 167 -0.96 5.62 12.11
C ARG A 167 -0.72 4.12 12.27
N ARG A 168 0.55 3.69 12.33
CA ARG A 168 0.88 2.28 12.53
C ARG A 168 0.48 1.77 13.92
N LYS A 169 0.60 2.60 14.96
CA LYS A 169 0.13 2.26 16.32
C LYS A 169 -1.39 2.06 16.38
N GLN A 170 -2.16 2.73 15.53
CA GLN A 170 -3.62 2.56 15.46
C GLN A 170 -4.05 1.27 14.73
N LEU A 171 -3.12 0.55 14.11
CA LEU A 171 -3.39 -0.67 13.35
C LEU A 171 -3.12 -1.97 14.14
N PHE A 172 -2.58 -1.87 15.36
CA PHE A 172 -2.24 -2.98 16.25
C PHE A 172 -2.68 -2.69 17.68
#